data_AF-A0A673B7H9-F1
#
_entry.id   AF-A0A673B7H9-F1
#
_cell.length_a   1.000
_cell.length_b   1.000
_cell.length_c   1.000
_cell.angle_alpha   90.00
_cell.angle_beta   90.00
_cell.angle_gamma   90.00
#
_symmetry.space_group_name_H-M   'P 1'
#
loop_
_entity.id
_entity.type
_entity.pdbx_description
1 polymer ?
#
loop_
_entity_poly.entity_id
_entity_poly.type
_entity_poly.pdbx_seq_one_letter_code
_entity_poly.pdbx_strand_id
1 'polypeptide(L)'
;MCVCCCGSTDSVRLVHGSSLCSGRLEVRSDQSWSSVCEEDLDLNDTQVVCRELGCGAPGLLQGGLYGEGEAPVWTSELQCEGNESVVLDCRRSSSAGKTCSPGTAAGLTCTDPDGVRLVGQPSQCAGTVEIQHQGHWRPVGDYYERWDLKSGSAVCQYLDCGSAVSVDRTDDSPRRPVWWVSARCVKLTSELRDCVE
;
A
#
# COMPACT_ATOMS: atom_id res chain seq x y z
N MET A 1 -5.64 8.82 14.71
CA MET A 1 -5.62 7.46 15.29
C MET A 1 -4.53 6.66 14.61
N CYS A 2 -3.69 5.93 15.35
CA CYS A 2 -2.65 5.07 14.78
C CYS A 2 -3.01 3.59 14.94
N VAL A 3 -2.74 2.79 13.91
CA VAL A 3 -2.94 1.34 13.92
C VAL A 3 -1.67 0.67 13.40
N CYS A 4 -1.26 -0.43 14.02
CA CYS A 4 -0.19 -1.32 13.55
C CYS A 4 -0.76 -2.71 13.34
N CYS A 5 -0.57 -3.29 12.16
CA CYS A 5 -1.13 -4.60 11.78
C CYS A 5 -0.05 -5.68 11.68
N CYS A 6 -0.44 -6.93 11.97
CA CYS A 6 0.40 -8.12 11.83
C CYS A 6 0.22 -8.70 10.42
N GLY A 7 1.21 -8.51 9.55
CA GLY A 7 1.19 -9.06 8.20
C GLY A 7 2.24 -8.49 7.23
N SER A 8 3.00 -7.46 7.61
CA SER A 8 3.87 -6.77 6.64
C SER A 8 5.17 -7.52 6.37
N THR A 9 5.27 -8.10 5.19
CA THR A 9 6.54 -8.21 4.47
C THR A 9 6.68 -6.97 3.59
N ASP A 10 7.61 -6.05 3.90
CA ASP A 10 7.99 -4.95 2.98
C ASP A 10 8.78 -5.52 1.81
N SER A 11 8.14 -6.28 0.93
CA SER A 11 8.82 -6.84 -0.25
C SER A 11 8.68 -5.96 -1.48
N VAL A 12 7.79 -4.97 -1.44
CA VAL A 12 7.53 -4.05 -2.56
C VAL A 12 7.47 -2.60 -2.08
N ARG A 13 7.88 -1.67 -2.94
CA ARG A 13 7.66 -0.22 -2.76
C ARG A 13 7.49 0.49 -4.09
N LEU A 14 6.75 1.61 -4.06
CA LEU A 14 6.71 2.57 -5.16
C LEU A 14 7.55 3.80 -4.80
N VAL A 15 8.52 4.15 -5.65
CA VAL A 15 9.42 5.29 -5.43
C VAL A 15 9.27 6.36 -6.51
N HIS A 16 9.62 7.60 -6.19
CA HIS A 16 9.63 8.72 -7.14
C HIS A 16 8.30 8.99 -7.87
N GLY A 17 7.16 8.59 -7.32
CA GLY A 17 5.86 9.00 -7.81
C GLY A 17 5.19 10.05 -6.93
N SER A 18 3.93 10.35 -7.23
CA SER A 18 3.16 11.43 -6.59
C SER A 18 2.49 10.99 -5.28
N SER A 19 2.45 9.70 -4.97
CA SER A 19 1.83 9.13 -3.77
C SER A 19 2.49 7.80 -3.36
N LEU A 20 2.05 7.20 -2.25
CA LEU A 20 2.47 5.84 -1.86
C LEU A 20 1.95 4.77 -2.83
N CYS A 21 0.89 5.08 -3.57
CA CYS A 21 0.22 4.21 -4.52
C CYS A 21 0.56 4.55 -5.98
N SER A 22 1.57 5.39 -6.21
CA SER A 22 2.03 5.75 -7.54
C SER A 22 3.55 5.94 -7.54
N GLY A 23 4.24 5.34 -8.50
CA GLY A 23 5.67 5.52 -8.68
C GLY A 23 6.31 4.36 -9.43
N ARG A 24 7.64 4.35 -9.47
CA ARG A 24 8.41 3.24 -10.00
C ARG A 24 8.39 2.06 -9.03
N LEU A 25 8.09 0.88 -9.56
CA LEU A 25 8.05 -0.37 -8.82
C LEU A 25 9.46 -0.89 -8.53
N GLU A 26 9.72 -1.10 -7.24
CA GLU A 26 10.91 -1.81 -6.76
C GLU A 26 10.50 -2.99 -5.87
N VAL A 27 11.13 -4.13 -6.09
CA VAL A 27 10.92 -5.38 -5.33
C VAL A 27 12.20 -5.71 -4.56
N ARG A 28 12.05 -6.20 -3.33
CA ARG A 28 13.14 -6.59 -2.45
C ARG A 28 13.32 -8.10 -2.42
N SER A 29 14.47 -8.58 -2.88
CA SER A 29 14.93 -9.96 -2.67
C SER A 29 16.30 -9.94 -2.00
N ASP A 30 16.53 -10.84 -1.05
CA ASP A 30 17.85 -11.03 -0.40
C ASP A 30 18.48 -9.72 0.09
N GLN A 31 17.65 -8.86 0.71
CA GLN A 31 18.02 -7.54 1.27
C GLN A 31 18.39 -6.45 0.25
N SER A 32 18.23 -6.71 -1.05
CA SER A 32 18.50 -5.74 -2.11
C SER A 32 17.22 -5.36 -2.83
N TRP A 33 17.06 -4.06 -3.10
CA TRP A 33 15.96 -3.53 -3.92
C TRP A 33 16.37 -3.59 -5.39
N SER A 34 15.43 -3.94 -6.25
CA SER A 34 15.61 -3.94 -7.68
C SER A 34 14.39 -3.37 -8.39
N SER A 35 14.59 -2.61 -9.46
CA SER A 35 13.48 -2.13 -10.29
C SER A 35 13.03 -3.20 -11.26
N VAL A 36 11.72 -3.35 -11.44
CA VAL A 36 11.15 -4.32 -12.39
C VAL A 36 10.95 -3.66 -13.75
N CYS A 37 11.17 -4.40 -14.85
CA CYS A 37 10.88 -3.90 -16.19
C CYS A 37 9.37 -3.98 -16.46
N GLU A 38 8.81 -2.99 -17.18
CA GLU A 38 7.39 -2.97 -17.59
C GLU A 38 7.01 -4.20 -18.42
N GLU A 39 7.93 -4.69 -19.25
CA GLU A 39 7.72 -5.87 -20.12
C GLU A 39 7.68 -7.21 -19.38
N ASP A 40 8.10 -7.23 -18.10
CA ASP A 40 8.15 -8.43 -17.26
C ASP A 40 7.06 -8.41 -16.18
N LEU A 41 6.05 -7.56 -16.36
CA LEU A 41 4.86 -7.45 -15.51
C LEU A 41 3.59 -7.62 -16.34
N ASP A 42 2.68 -8.43 -15.81
CA ASP A 42 1.31 -8.49 -16.28
C ASP A 42 0.32 -7.85 -15.28
N LEU A 43 -0.97 -7.90 -15.64
CA LEU A 43 -2.02 -7.32 -14.80
C LEU A 43 -2.18 -8.05 -13.46
N ASN A 44 -1.94 -9.36 -13.39
CA ASN A 44 -2.01 -10.12 -12.15
C ASN A 44 -0.86 -9.74 -11.21
N ASP A 45 0.35 -9.53 -11.75
CA ASP A 45 1.49 -9.05 -10.98
C ASP A 45 1.19 -7.69 -10.35
N THR A 46 0.63 -6.77 -11.15
CA THR A 46 0.25 -5.45 -10.63
C THR A 46 -0.86 -5.52 -9.61
N GLN A 47 -1.78 -6.47 -9.72
CA GLN A 47 -2.84 -6.68 -8.74
C GLN A 47 -2.26 -7.15 -7.41
N VAL A 48 -1.33 -8.10 -7.43
CA VAL A 48 -0.63 -8.57 -6.21
C VAL A 48 0.17 -7.42 -5.60
N VAL A 49 0.90 -6.65 -6.41
CA VAL A 49 1.65 -5.48 -5.94
C VAL A 49 0.75 -4.43 -5.29
N CYS A 50 -0.32 -4.01 -5.97
CA CYS A 50 -1.22 -3.00 -5.43
C CYS A 50 -1.92 -3.48 -4.16
N ARG A 51 -2.27 -4.77 -4.07
CA ARG A 51 -2.81 -5.37 -2.85
C ARG A 51 -1.77 -5.42 -1.74
N GLU A 52 -0.54 -5.87 -2.03
CA GLU A 52 0.53 -5.92 -1.03
C GLU A 52 0.79 -4.53 -0.45
N LEU A 53 0.81 -3.49 -1.30
CA LEU A 53 0.94 -2.08 -0.92
C LEU A 53 -0.29 -1.52 -0.18
N GLY A 54 -1.40 -2.26 -0.09
CA GLY A 54 -2.67 -1.79 0.47
C GLY A 54 -3.29 -0.67 -0.36
N CYS A 55 -2.95 -0.59 -1.64
CA CYS A 55 -3.25 0.51 -2.55
C CYS A 55 -4.43 0.22 -3.49
N GLY A 56 -5.30 -0.74 -3.17
CA GLY A 56 -6.49 -1.08 -3.97
C GLY A 56 -6.17 -1.82 -5.26
N ALA A 57 -6.98 -1.60 -6.30
CA ALA A 57 -6.84 -2.26 -7.60
C ALA A 57 -5.70 -1.65 -8.45
N PRO A 58 -5.15 -2.39 -9.43
CA PRO A 58 -4.20 -1.84 -10.38
C PRO A 58 -4.89 -0.81 -11.29
N GLY A 59 -4.33 0.39 -11.39
CA GLY A 59 -4.90 1.50 -12.14
C GLY A 59 -4.24 1.71 -13.50
N LEU A 60 -2.93 1.98 -13.50
CA LEU A 60 -2.17 2.28 -14.71
C LEU A 60 -0.72 1.85 -14.59
N LEU A 61 -0.26 1.07 -15.58
CA LEU A 61 1.15 0.85 -15.86
C LEU A 61 1.65 1.95 -16.80
N GLN A 62 2.78 2.55 -16.47
CA GLN A 62 3.48 3.51 -17.32
C GLN A 62 4.98 3.23 -17.29
N GLY A 63 5.65 3.44 -18.41
CA GLY A 63 7.12 3.45 -18.45
C GLY A 63 7.69 4.55 -17.53
N GLY A 64 8.43 4.12 -16.53
CA GLY A 64 9.24 4.95 -15.64
C GLY A 64 10.66 5.13 -16.17
N LEU A 65 11.27 6.26 -15.82
CA LEU A 65 12.67 6.51 -16.17
C LEU A 65 13.59 5.65 -15.31
N TYR A 66 14.56 5.01 -15.96
CA TYR A 66 15.70 4.37 -15.32
C TYR A 66 16.88 5.36 -15.35
N GLY A 67 17.35 5.80 -14.19
CA GLY A 67 18.32 6.87 -14.00
C GLY A 67 19.67 6.40 -13.45
N GLU A 68 20.70 7.24 -13.58
CA GLU A 68 22.04 6.98 -13.06
C GLU A 68 22.02 6.98 -11.52
N GLY A 69 22.33 5.84 -10.89
CA GLY A 69 22.28 5.65 -9.43
C GLY A 69 21.08 4.86 -8.89
N GLU A 70 20.27 4.25 -9.76
CA GLU A 70 19.07 3.50 -9.37
C GLU A 70 19.31 2.04 -8.98
N ALA A 71 18.31 1.45 -8.30
CA ALA A 71 18.29 0.07 -7.85
C ALA A 71 18.53 -0.91 -9.02
N PRO A 72 19.34 -1.98 -8.86
CA PRO A 72 19.61 -2.99 -9.88
C PRO A 72 18.37 -3.45 -10.65
N VAL A 73 18.53 -3.89 -11.90
CA VAL A 73 17.41 -4.45 -12.66
C VAL A 73 17.01 -5.80 -12.08
N TRP A 74 15.72 -6.01 -11.88
CA TRP A 74 15.14 -7.28 -11.51
C TRP A 74 15.27 -8.27 -12.67
N THR A 75 15.85 -9.43 -12.43
CA THR A 75 16.25 -10.39 -13.48
C THR A 75 15.27 -11.56 -13.63
N SER A 76 14.02 -11.41 -13.21
CA SER A 76 13.03 -12.48 -13.25
C SER A 76 11.64 -11.95 -13.59
N GLU A 77 10.91 -12.69 -14.41
CA GLU A 77 9.53 -12.37 -14.71
C GLU A 77 8.68 -12.81 -13.52
N LEU A 78 7.82 -11.91 -13.04
CA LEU A 78 6.79 -12.25 -12.07
C LEU A 78 5.66 -12.94 -12.84
N GLN A 79 5.17 -14.06 -12.31
CA GLN A 79 4.09 -14.82 -12.91
C GLN A 79 3.07 -15.11 -11.82
N CYS A 80 2.50 -14.04 -11.27
CA CYS A 80 1.47 -14.11 -10.25
C CYS A 80 0.16 -14.67 -10.84
N GLU A 81 -0.56 -15.47 -10.05
CA GLU A 81 -1.94 -15.88 -10.36
C GLU A 81 -2.96 -14.76 -10.05
N GLY A 82 -2.57 -13.78 -9.22
CA GLY A 82 -3.41 -12.65 -8.81
C GLY A 82 -4.06 -12.84 -7.43
N ASN A 83 -3.86 -13.99 -6.77
CA ASN A 83 -4.43 -14.34 -5.48
C ASN A 83 -3.40 -14.26 -4.33
N GLU A 84 -2.12 -14.05 -4.66
CA GLU A 84 -1.01 -14.02 -3.71
C GLU A 84 -1.04 -12.74 -2.85
N SER A 85 -0.83 -12.87 -1.55
CA SER A 85 -0.80 -11.70 -0.66
C SER A 85 0.52 -10.92 -0.75
N VAL A 86 1.58 -11.56 -1.22
CA VAL A 86 2.94 -11.00 -1.31
C VAL A 86 3.53 -11.36 -2.67
N VAL A 87 4.16 -10.41 -3.35
CA VAL A 87 4.77 -10.61 -4.68
C VAL A 87 5.85 -11.69 -4.66
N LEU A 88 6.49 -11.89 -3.50
CA LEU A 88 7.54 -12.90 -3.36
C LEU A 88 7.01 -14.33 -3.36
N ASP A 89 5.71 -14.53 -3.16
CA ASP A 89 5.07 -15.84 -3.23
C ASP A 89 4.71 -16.23 -4.68
N CYS A 90 4.72 -15.25 -5.60
CA CYS A 90 4.48 -15.51 -7.00
C CYS A 90 5.57 -16.39 -7.62
N ARG A 91 5.16 -17.17 -8.62
CA ARG A 91 6.11 -17.94 -9.43
C ARG A 91 7.05 -16.97 -10.15
N ARG A 92 8.33 -17.35 -10.21
CA ARG A 92 9.36 -16.59 -10.92
C ARG A 92 9.90 -17.41 -12.09
N SER A 93 10.05 -16.77 -13.23
CA SER A 93 10.76 -17.33 -14.38
C SER A 93 12.06 -16.55 -14.58
N SER A 94 13.15 -17.22 -14.95
CA SER A 94 14.43 -16.54 -15.17
C SER A 94 14.38 -15.71 -16.44
N SER A 95 14.51 -14.38 -16.33
CA SER A 95 14.62 -13.46 -17.48
C SER A 95 16.07 -13.40 -17.97
N ALA A 96 16.64 -14.55 -18.35
CA ALA A 96 18.06 -14.67 -18.65
C ALA A 96 18.48 -13.67 -19.75
N GLY A 97 19.24 -12.64 -19.36
CA GLY A 97 19.88 -11.69 -20.27
C GLY A 97 19.06 -10.47 -20.69
N LYS A 98 17.90 -10.21 -20.07
CA LYS A 98 17.17 -8.96 -20.31
C LYS A 98 17.70 -7.85 -19.39
N THR A 99 18.20 -6.78 -20.00
CA THR A 99 18.42 -5.50 -19.33
C THR A 99 17.25 -4.59 -19.65
N CYS A 100 16.63 -3.96 -18.63
CA CYS A 100 15.66 -2.89 -18.89
C CYS A 100 16.34 -1.82 -19.75
N SER A 101 15.70 -1.42 -20.85
CA SER A 101 16.16 -0.26 -21.60
C SER A 101 15.85 1.02 -20.81
N PRO A 102 16.59 2.13 -20.99
CA PRO A 102 16.24 3.39 -20.37
C PRO A 102 14.80 3.79 -20.72
N GLY A 103 13.95 3.97 -19.70
CA GLY A 103 12.53 4.26 -19.87
C GLY A 103 11.58 3.05 -19.85
N THR A 104 12.08 1.83 -19.60
CA THR A 104 11.26 0.62 -19.48
C THR A 104 11.13 0.12 -18.05
N ALA A 105 11.52 0.91 -17.05
CA ALA A 105 11.24 0.55 -15.65
C ALA A 105 9.73 0.63 -15.43
N ALA A 106 9.14 -0.32 -14.73
CA ALA A 106 7.71 -0.30 -14.47
C ALA A 106 7.35 0.84 -13.52
N GLY A 107 6.63 1.83 -14.01
CA GLY A 107 5.83 2.75 -13.22
C GLY A 107 4.46 2.14 -13.00
N LEU A 108 4.01 2.11 -11.75
CA LEU A 108 2.70 1.61 -11.38
C LEU A 108 1.94 2.70 -10.63
N THR A 109 0.69 2.91 -11.02
CA THR A 109 -0.29 3.65 -10.24
C THR A 109 -1.45 2.72 -9.90
N CYS A 110 -1.65 2.49 -8.62
CA CYS A 110 -2.79 1.77 -8.09
C CYS A 110 -3.94 2.75 -7.83
N THR A 111 -5.18 2.25 -7.85
CA THR A 111 -6.35 3.06 -7.49
C THR A 111 -6.35 3.27 -5.98
N ASP A 112 -6.12 4.51 -5.53
CA ASP A 112 -6.14 4.90 -4.12
C ASP A 112 -7.26 4.13 -3.38
N PRO A 113 -6.92 3.28 -2.40
CA PRO A 113 -7.81 2.29 -1.81
C PRO A 113 -9.02 3.02 -1.26
N ASP A 114 -10.17 2.92 -1.91
CA ASP A 114 -11.49 3.45 -1.54
C ASP A 114 -11.46 4.52 -0.43
N GLY A 115 -10.68 5.59 -0.64
CA GLY A 115 -10.44 6.65 0.32
C GLY A 115 -9.97 6.30 1.75
N VAL A 116 -9.20 5.24 2.02
CA VAL A 116 -8.62 4.95 3.36
C VAL A 116 -7.16 4.53 3.28
N ARG A 117 -6.28 5.11 4.10
CA ARG A 117 -4.84 4.76 4.12
C ARG A 117 -4.22 4.86 5.51
N LEU A 118 -3.09 4.18 5.70
CA LEU A 118 -2.20 4.37 6.85
C LEU A 118 -1.01 5.25 6.45
N VAL A 119 -0.79 6.35 7.18
CA VAL A 119 0.28 7.31 6.92
C VAL A 119 1.26 7.33 8.09
N GLY A 120 2.51 6.99 7.82
CA GLY A 120 3.59 6.97 8.79
C GLY A 120 4.62 5.93 8.38
N GLN A 121 5.91 6.23 8.60
CA GLN A 121 6.99 5.24 8.41
C GLN A 121 7.22 4.52 9.75
N PRO A 122 7.59 3.22 9.77
CA PRO A 122 8.37 2.54 8.74
C PRO A 122 7.65 1.51 7.85
N SER A 123 6.37 1.15 8.06
CA SER A 123 5.69 0.13 7.25
C SER A 123 4.31 0.58 6.76
N GLN A 124 3.87 0.06 5.61
CA GLN A 124 2.56 0.39 5.01
C GLN A 124 1.36 -0.12 5.82
N CYS A 125 1.59 -1.09 6.71
CA CYS A 125 0.59 -1.63 7.63
C CYS A 125 0.70 -1.02 9.04
N ALA A 126 1.42 0.09 9.20
CA ALA A 126 1.50 0.81 10.46
C ALA A 126 1.50 2.33 10.25
N GLY A 127 0.57 3.03 10.88
CA GLY A 127 0.56 4.49 10.79
C GLY A 127 -0.73 5.14 11.24
N THR A 128 -0.83 6.43 10.98
CA THR A 128 -2.03 7.23 11.20
C THR A 128 -3.08 6.90 10.15
N VAL A 129 -4.26 6.48 10.60
CA VAL A 129 -5.41 6.25 9.71
C VAL A 129 -5.88 7.59 9.16
N GLU A 130 -5.87 7.74 7.84
CA GLU A 130 -6.47 8.85 7.12
C GLU A 130 -7.59 8.37 6.20
N ILE A 131 -8.68 9.15 6.12
CA ILE A 131 -9.80 8.89 5.22
C ILE A 131 -9.98 10.07 4.26
N GLN A 132 -10.25 9.78 3.00
CA GLN A 132 -10.64 10.73 1.98
C GLN A 132 -12.15 10.91 1.99
N HIS A 133 -12.60 12.08 2.41
CA HIS A 133 -14.00 12.47 2.38
C HIS A 133 -14.13 13.83 1.68
N GLN A 134 -15.06 13.95 0.73
CA GLN A 134 -15.27 15.17 -0.08
C GLN A 134 -13.98 15.71 -0.74
N GLY A 135 -13.10 14.82 -1.24
CA GLY A 135 -11.84 15.20 -1.89
C GLY A 135 -10.71 15.61 -0.94
N HIS A 136 -10.90 15.51 0.38
CA HIS A 136 -9.89 15.87 1.37
C HIS A 136 -9.48 14.67 2.23
N TRP A 137 -8.17 14.44 2.30
CA TRP A 137 -7.56 13.50 3.23
C TRP A 137 -7.39 14.16 4.60
N ARG A 138 -7.89 13.50 5.65
CA ARG A 138 -7.64 13.92 7.03
C ARG A 138 -7.43 12.71 7.94
N PRO A 139 -6.64 12.87 9.01
CA PRO A 139 -6.52 11.87 10.05
C PRO A 139 -7.87 11.62 10.73
N VAL A 140 -8.08 10.37 11.15
CA VAL A 140 -9.28 9.97 11.86
C VAL A 140 -9.12 10.18 13.36
N GLY A 141 -10.15 10.76 13.98
CA GLY A 141 -10.33 10.88 15.42
C GLY A 141 -11.50 10.03 15.91
N ASP A 142 -11.42 9.63 17.18
CA ASP A 142 -12.49 8.94 17.90
C ASP A 142 -13.25 9.92 18.79
N TYR A 143 -14.58 9.83 18.80
CA TYR A 143 -15.42 10.72 19.59
C TYR A 143 -15.71 10.12 20.98
N TYR A 144 -16.87 9.48 21.17
CA TYR A 144 -17.29 8.90 22.46
C TYR A 144 -16.74 7.51 22.73
N GLU A 145 -16.69 6.65 21.72
CA GLU A 145 -16.19 5.28 21.85
C GLU A 145 -14.77 5.20 21.35
N ARG A 146 -13.87 4.84 22.27
CA ARG A 146 -12.47 4.62 21.93
C ARG A 146 -12.35 3.44 20.98
N TRP A 147 -11.53 3.65 19.96
CA TRP A 147 -11.11 2.56 19.08
C TRP A 147 -10.34 1.52 19.89
N ASP A 148 -10.75 0.26 19.76
CA ASP A 148 -10.10 -0.89 20.36
C ASP A 148 -9.42 -1.75 19.28
N LEU A 149 -8.80 -2.85 19.69
CA LEU A 149 -8.17 -3.80 18.74
C LEU A 149 -9.16 -4.35 17.71
N LYS A 150 -10.48 -4.38 17.99
CA LYS A 150 -11.48 -4.83 17.02
C LYS A 150 -11.70 -3.78 15.93
N SER A 151 -11.83 -2.50 16.30
CA SER A 151 -11.86 -1.40 15.33
C SER A 151 -10.58 -1.37 14.50
N GLY A 152 -9.41 -1.50 15.13
CA GLY A 152 -8.14 -1.57 14.43
C GLY A 152 -8.06 -2.75 13.47
N SER A 153 -8.54 -3.93 13.89
CA SER A 153 -8.51 -5.12 13.04
C SER A 153 -9.43 -4.99 11.82
N ALA A 154 -10.57 -4.30 11.94
CA ALA A 154 -11.41 -4.01 10.78
C ALA A 154 -10.68 -3.13 9.76
N VAL A 155 -9.92 -2.11 10.22
CA VAL A 155 -9.07 -1.31 9.33
C VAL A 155 -7.95 -2.13 8.72
N CYS A 156 -7.25 -2.94 9.52
CA CYS A 156 -6.19 -3.81 9.00
C CYS A 156 -6.71 -4.82 7.98
N GLN A 157 -7.90 -5.40 8.19
CA GLN A 157 -8.52 -6.32 7.26
C GLN A 157 -8.97 -5.60 5.98
N TYR A 158 -9.50 -4.39 6.09
CA TYR A 158 -9.87 -3.57 4.94
C TYR A 158 -8.67 -3.24 4.04
N LEU A 159 -7.50 -3.03 4.66
CA LEU A 159 -6.25 -2.74 3.96
C LEU A 159 -5.42 -3.99 3.63
N ASP A 160 -5.99 -5.19 3.76
CA ASP A 160 -5.29 -6.47 3.56
C ASP A 160 -3.99 -6.65 4.38
N CYS A 161 -3.90 -5.95 5.50
CA CYS A 161 -2.76 -5.94 6.44
C CYS A 161 -2.90 -6.96 7.59
N GLY A 162 -3.88 -7.86 7.51
CA GLY A 162 -4.14 -8.87 8.55
C GLY A 162 -4.90 -8.30 9.75
N SER A 163 -4.44 -8.62 10.97
CA SER A 163 -5.11 -8.21 12.22
C SER A 163 -4.33 -7.13 12.96
N ALA A 164 -5.00 -6.25 13.70
CA ALA A 164 -4.34 -5.21 14.47
C ALA A 164 -3.59 -5.77 15.68
N VAL A 165 -2.37 -5.27 15.88
CA VAL A 165 -1.49 -5.55 17.02
C VAL A 165 -1.53 -4.42 18.03
N SER A 166 -1.59 -3.18 17.56
CA SER A 166 -1.74 -2.00 18.41
C SER A 166 -2.64 -0.96 17.77
N VAL A 167 -3.28 -0.19 18.65
CA VAL A 167 -4.24 0.87 18.31
C VAL A 167 -4.00 1.99 19.32
N ASP A 168 -3.40 3.10 18.87
CA ASP A 168 -2.93 4.19 19.73
C ASP A 168 -3.49 5.54 19.30
N ARG A 169 -3.80 6.39 20.28
CA ARG A 169 -4.13 7.80 20.03
C ARG A 169 -2.84 8.62 19.99
N THR A 170 -2.53 9.13 18.81
CA THR A 170 -1.57 10.22 18.67
C THR A 170 -2.28 11.53 18.95
N ASP A 171 -1.92 12.19 20.05
CA ASP A 171 -2.25 13.61 20.27
C ASP A 171 -1.33 14.45 19.37
N ASP A 172 -1.60 14.42 18.07
CA ASP A 172 -0.98 15.38 17.16
C ASP A 172 -1.59 16.76 17.41
N SER A 173 -0.78 17.80 17.20
CA SER A 173 -1.09 19.18 17.58
C SER A 173 -2.49 19.64 17.12
N PRO A 174 -3.19 20.51 17.88
CA PRO A 174 -4.61 20.89 17.68
C PRO A 174 -4.93 21.65 16.37
N ARG A 175 -4.01 21.69 15.41
CA ARG A 175 -4.11 22.45 14.15
C ARG A 175 -4.56 21.60 12.97
N ARG A 176 -4.44 20.27 13.01
CA ARG A 176 -4.90 19.41 11.90
C ARG A 176 -6.36 19.01 12.15
N PRO A 177 -7.30 19.41 11.29
CA PRO A 177 -8.67 18.96 11.41
C PRO A 177 -8.73 17.44 11.17
N VAL A 178 -9.54 16.76 11.97
CA VAL A 178 -9.75 15.31 11.90
C VAL A 178 -11.12 14.99 11.30
N TRP A 179 -11.28 13.79 10.76
CA TRP A 179 -12.59 13.18 10.52
C TRP A 179 -13.02 12.41 11.77
N TRP A 180 -14.24 12.66 12.25
CA TRP A 180 -14.80 11.90 13.36
C TRP A 180 -15.40 10.61 12.82
N VAL A 181 -14.96 9.48 13.36
CA VAL A 181 -15.40 8.17 12.90
C VAL A 181 -15.81 7.30 14.08
N SER A 182 -17.04 6.81 14.03
CA SER A 182 -17.62 5.95 15.06
C SER A 182 -16.95 4.57 15.08
N ALA A 183 -16.44 4.17 16.24
CA ALA A 183 -15.86 2.84 16.44
C ALA A 183 -16.85 1.71 16.16
N ARG A 184 -18.16 1.93 16.36
CA ARG A 184 -19.21 0.95 16.04
C ARG A 184 -19.38 0.77 14.55
N CYS A 185 -19.35 1.86 13.79
CA CYS A 185 -19.52 1.83 12.35
C CYS A 185 -18.38 1.05 11.69
N VAL A 186 -17.13 1.37 12.06
CA VAL A 186 -15.91 0.70 11.58
C VAL A 186 -15.94 -0.82 11.77
N LYS A 187 -16.58 -1.31 12.83
CA LYS A 187 -16.69 -2.76 13.13
C LYS A 187 -17.78 -3.47 12.33
N LEU A 188 -18.72 -2.73 11.73
CA LEU A 188 -19.93 -3.28 11.12
C LEU A 188 -19.99 -3.09 9.60
N THR A 189 -19.33 -2.06 9.08
CA THR A 189 -19.36 -1.76 7.65
C THR A 189 -18.18 -2.40 6.93
N SER A 190 -18.38 -2.74 5.66
CA SER A 190 -17.29 -3.01 4.73
C SER A 190 -16.67 -1.72 4.21
N GLU A 191 -17.45 -0.63 4.11
CA GLU A 191 -17.00 0.67 3.64
C GLU A 191 -16.71 1.61 4.81
N LEU A 192 -15.42 1.91 5.03
CA LEU A 192 -14.99 2.75 6.14
C LEU A 192 -15.23 4.25 5.89
N ARG A 193 -15.31 4.69 4.63
CA ARG A 193 -15.59 6.09 4.27
C ARG A 193 -16.97 6.57 4.73
N ASP A 194 -17.94 5.65 4.74
CA ASP A 194 -19.33 5.92 5.11
C ASP A 194 -19.48 6.14 6.63
N CYS A 195 -18.44 5.83 7.41
CA CYS A 195 -18.41 6.04 8.85
C CYS A 195 -17.96 7.44 9.27
N VAL A 196 -17.62 8.31 8.32
CA VAL A 196 -17.26 9.71 8.57
C VAL A 196 -18.52 10.53 8.85
N GLU A 197 -18.55 11.19 10.01
CA GLU A 197 -19.63 12.09 10.46
C GLU A 197 -19.31 13.58 10.22
#